data_AF-H8Z3X9-F1
#
_entry.id   AF-H8Z3X9-F1
#
_cell.length_a   1.000
_cell.length_b   1.000
_cell.length_c   1.000
_cell.angle_alpha   90.00
_cell.angle_beta   90.00
_cell.angle_gamma   90.00
#
_symmetry.space_group_name_H-M   'P 1'
#
loop_
_entity.id
_entity.type
_entity.pdbx_description
1 polymer ?
#
loop_
_entity_poly.entity_id
_entity_poly.type
_entity_poly.pdbx_seq_one_letter_code
_entity_poly.pdbx_strand_id
1 'polypeptide(L)'
;MDRCPNCRARYDCNPNCRRCGMALERLAEVEVAAERKLREAVAALADGNRSLAARLLREAQRLKSQPLAGELLGFIRALDDGATIGRAAPAPAPAAPAAAEPAAERRWRQW
;
A
#
# COMPACT_ATOMS: atom_id res chain seq x y z
N MET A 1 -4.63 -6.24 13.36
CA MET A 1 -4.92 -5.45 14.57
C MET A 1 -5.04 -6.42 15.74
N ASP A 2 -4.16 -6.33 16.73
CA ASP A 2 -4.10 -7.37 17.79
C ASP A 2 -4.90 -6.98 19.05
N ARG A 3 -5.25 -5.69 19.18
CA ARG A 3 -5.99 -5.12 20.30
C ARG A 3 -6.94 -4.02 19.83
N CYS A 4 -8.06 -3.88 20.53
CA CYS A 4 -9.00 -2.78 20.33
C CYS A 4 -8.30 -1.44 20.67
N PRO A 5 -8.31 -0.47 19.75
CA PRO A 5 -7.63 0.81 19.98
C PRO A 5 -8.31 1.67 21.05
N ASN A 6 -9.61 1.46 21.30
CA ASN A 6 -10.34 2.20 22.33
C ASN A 6 -10.07 1.66 23.75
N CYS A 7 -10.28 0.36 23.98
CA CYS A 7 -10.24 -0.22 25.34
C CYS A 7 -9.08 -1.21 25.59
N ARG A 8 -8.21 -1.41 24.61
CA ARG A 8 -7.03 -2.30 24.65
C ARG A 8 -7.31 -3.78 24.91
N ALA A 9 -8.57 -4.21 24.86
CA ALA A 9 -8.94 -5.63 24.88
C ALA A 9 -8.32 -6.37 23.69
N ARG A 10 -7.96 -7.65 23.87
CA ARG A 10 -7.46 -8.48 22.75
C ARG A 10 -8.54 -8.60 21.68
N TYR A 11 -8.10 -8.61 20.43
CA TYR A 11 -8.99 -8.87 19.30
C TYR A 11 -9.28 -10.36 19.21
N ASP A 12 -10.56 -10.71 19.14
CA ASP A 12 -11.09 -12.08 19.05
C ASP A 12 -11.80 -12.33 17.71
N CYS A 13 -11.43 -11.58 16.67
CA CYS A 13 -12.00 -11.65 15.32
C CYS A 13 -13.51 -11.33 15.23
N ASN A 14 -14.11 -10.81 16.30
CA ASN A 14 -15.49 -10.35 16.31
C ASN A 14 -15.61 -8.98 15.62
N PRO A 15 -16.62 -8.72 14.76
CA PRO A 15 -16.85 -7.41 14.15
C PRO A 15 -16.96 -6.27 15.16
N ASN A 16 -17.37 -6.57 16.40
CA ASN A 16 -17.42 -5.61 17.50
C ASN A 16 -16.49 -6.03 18.65
N CYS A 17 -15.90 -5.04 19.32
CA CYS A 17 -15.13 -5.30 20.53
C CYS A 17 -16.06 -5.79 21.66
N ARG A 18 -15.83 -7.00 22.17
CA ARG A 18 -16.57 -7.58 23.31
C ARG A 18 -16.60 -6.73 24.59
N ARG A 19 -15.65 -5.82 24.78
CA ARG A 19 -15.55 -5.00 26.01
C ARG A 19 -16.24 -3.64 25.88
N CYS A 20 -16.11 -2.98 24.74
CA CYS A 20 -16.58 -1.60 24.56
C CYS A 20 -17.59 -1.41 23.43
N GLY A 21 -17.96 -2.48 22.73
CA GLY A 21 -18.95 -2.46 21.64
C GLY A 21 -18.47 -1.79 20.35
N MET A 22 -17.26 -1.23 20.30
CA MET A 22 -16.72 -0.56 19.12
C MET A 22 -16.76 -1.47 17.88
N ALA A 23 -17.25 -0.96 16.74
CA ALA A 23 -17.23 -1.65 15.46
C ALA A 23 -15.80 -1.72 14.90
N LEU A 24 -15.12 -2.84 15.14
CA LEU A 24 -13.73 -3.08 14.73
C LEU A 24 -13.61 -3.39 13.25
N GLU A 25 -14.61 -4.04 12.65
CA GLU A 25 -14.64 -4.35 11.22
C GLU A 25 -14.60 -3.08 10.37
N ARG A 26 -15.49 -2.12 10.65
CA ARG A 26 -15.50 -0.81 9.97
C ARG A 26 -14.17 -0.07 10.11
N LEU A 27 -13.52 -0.19 11.27
CA LEU A 27 -12.22 0.41 11.46
C LEU A 27 -11.15 -0.28 10.61
N ALA A 28 -11.16 -1.61 10.55
CA ALA A 28 -10.26 -2.39 9.71
C ALA A 28 -10.45 -2.06 8.21
N GLU A 29 -11.69 -1.89 7.75
CA GLU A 29 -12.00 -1.45 6.39
C GLU A 29 -11.39 -0.09 6.06
N VAL A 30 -11.47 0.87 6.98
CA VAL A 30 -10.86 2.20 6.84
C VAL A 30 -9.33 2.09 6.76
N GLU A 31 -8.72 1.25 7.60
CA GLU A 31 -7.27 1.01 7.55
C GLU A 31 -6.84 0.41 6.21
N VAL A 32 -7.55 -0.61 5.72
CA VAL A 32 -7.29 -1.24 4.41
C VAL A 32 -7.49 -0.25 3.27
N ALA A 33 -8.53 0.59 3.34
CA ALA A 33 -8.77 1.62 2.34
C ALA A 33 -7.65 2.67 2.31
N ALA A 34 -7.16 3.11 3.49
CA ALA A 34 -6.04 4.05 3.58
C ALA A 34 -4.76 3.48 2.97
N GLU A 35 -4.46 2.21 3.27
CA GLU A 35 -3.29 1.49 2.73
C GLU A 35 -3.39 1.32 1.21
N ARG A 36 -4.58 0.99 0.70
CA ARG A 36 -4.81 0.87 -0.74
C ARG A 36 -4.56 2.21 -1.45
N LYS A 37 -5.07 3.31 -0.90
CA LYS A 37 -4.87 4.66 -1.46
C LYS A 37 -3.41 5.07 -1.47
N LEU A 38 -2.65 4.72 -0.42
CA LEU A 38 -1.22 4.96 -0.38
C LEU A 38 -0.49 4.19 -1.49
N ARG A 39 -0.79 2.90 -1.69
CA ARG A 39 -0.20 2.10 -2.78
C ARG A 39 -0.55 2.63 -4.16
N GLU A 40 -1.82 2.99 -4.40
CA GLU A 40 -2.25 3.62 -5.65
C GLU A 40 -1.50 4.94 -5.91
N ALA A 41 -1.24 5.73 -4.86
CA ALA A 41 -0.49 6.98 -5.00
C ALA A 41 0.97 6.76 -5.39
N VAL A 42 1.62 5.74 -4.81
CA VAL A 42 3.00 5.37 -5.17
C VAL A 42 3.09 4.89 -6.61
N ALA A 43 2.10 4.10 -7.07
CA ALA A 43 2.02 3.72 -8.48
C ALA A 43 1.85 4.95 -9.39
N ALA A 44 0.95 5.87 -9.06
CA ALA A 44 0.77 7.10 -9.81
C ALA A 44 2.03 7.99 -9.84
N LEU A 45 2.83 8.01 -8.75
CA LEU A 45 4.14 8.66 -8.73
C LEU A 45 5.13 8.01 -9.68
N ALA A 46 5.20 6.68 -9.69
CA ALA A 46 6.07 5.92 -10.59
C ALA A 46 5.72 6.18 -12.06
N ASP A 47 4.42 6.34 -12.36
CA ASP A 47 3.91 6.70 -13.69
C ASP A 47 4.07 8.20 -14.02
N GLY A 48 4.65 9.00 -13.11
CA GLY A 48 4.83 10.44 -13.28
C GLY A 48 3.55 11.28 -13.12
N ASN A 49 2.42 10.67 -12.75
CA ASN A 49 1.14 11.35 -12.55
C ASN A 49 1.05 11.96 -11.14
N ARG A 50 1.74 13.09 -10.97
CA ARG A 50 1.84 13.83 -9.70
C ARG A 50 0.50 14.29 -9.16
N SER A 51 -0.39 14.80 -10.01
CA SER A 51 -1.72 15.29 -9.63
C SER A 51 -2.59 14.17 -9.05
N LEU A 52 -2.59 13.00 -9.68
CA LEU A 52 -3.31 11.83 -9.19
C LEU A 52 -2.72 11.34 -7.86
N ALA A 53 -1.39 11.22 -7.79
CA ALA A 53 -0.71 10.83 -6.56
C ALA A 53 -1.04 11.77 -5.40
N ALA A 54 -0.95 13.09 -5.60
CA ALA A 54 -1.26 14.07 -4.58
C ALA A 54 -2.72 14.00 -4.09
N ARG A 55 -3.67 13.66 -4.97
CA ARG A 55 -5.06 13.43 -4.57
C ARG A 55 -5.20 12.18 -3.71
N LEU A 56 -4.62 11.06 -4.15
CA LEU A 56 -4.67 9.78 -3.44
C LEU A 56 -3.99 9.84 -2.07
N LEU A 57 -2.86 10.56 -1.94
CA LEU A 57 -2.19 10.77 -0.65
C LEU A 57 -3.04 11.59 0.33
N ARG A 58 -3.75 12.62 -0.18
CA ARG A 58 -4.69 13.40 0.64
C ARG A 58 -5.89 12.55 1.08
N GLU A 59 -6.42 11.69 0.21
CA GLU A 59 -7.46 10.73 0.57
C GLU A 59 -6.96 9.74 1.64
N ALA A 60 -5.74 9.21 1.50
CA ALA A 60 -5.13 8.33 2.49
C ALA A 60 -4.98 9.02 3.86
N GLN A 61 -4.50 10.27 3.90
CA GLN A 61 -4.37 11.06 5.13
C GLN A 61 -5.71 11.31 5.83
N ARG A 62 -6.79 11.52 5.06
CA ARG A 62 -8.14 11.71 5.63
C ARG A 62 -8.67 10.47 6.32
N LEU A 63 -8.31 9.28 5.81
CA LEU A 63 -8.71 8.00 6.40
C LEU A 63 -7.84 7.64 7.61
N LYS A 64 -6.53 7.86 7.50
CA LYS A 64 -5.54 7.55 8.53
C LYS A 64 -4.37 8.51 8.41
N SER A 65 -4.06 9.23 9.48
CA SER A 65 -2.83 10.02 9.55
C SER A 65 -1.63 9.09 9.44
N GLN A 66 -0.90 9.20 8.33
CA GLN A 66 0.28 8.40 8.03
C GLN A 66 1.44 9.35 7.71
N PRO A 67 2.54 9.32 8.48
CA PRO A 67 3.68 10.21 8.25
C PRO A 67 4.21 10.15 6.81
N LEU A 68 4.34 8.94 6.25
CA LEU A 68 4.79 8.72 4.89
C LEU A 68 3.95 9.47 3.83
N ALA A 69 2.63 9.55 4.02
CA ALA A 69 1.78 10.28 3.08
C ALA A 69 2.06 11.80 3.10
N GLY A 70 2.46 12.34 4.25
CA GLY A 70 2.92 13.72 4.39
C GLY A 70 4.25 13.96 3.66
N GLU A 71 5.22 13.08 3.88
CA GLU A 71 6.53 13.15 3.21
C GLU A 71 6.40 13.10 1.68
N LEU A 72 5.57 12.18 1.16
CA LEU A 72 5.33 12.07 -0.29
C LEU A 72 4.62 13.30 -0.87
N LEU A 73 3.73 13.95 -0.12
CA LEU A 73 3.13 15.22 -0.55
C LEU A 73 4.17 16.35 -0.57
N GLY A 74 5.08 16.40 0.39
CA GLY A 74 6.21 17.32 0.40
C GLY A 74 7.14 17.09 -0.80
N PHE A 75 7.44 15.83 -1.10
CA PHE A 75 8.23 15.43 -2.27
C PHE A 75 7.59 15.89 -3.59
N ILE A 76 6.27 15.70 -3.77
CA ILE A 76 5.56 16.18 -4.96
C ILE A 76 5.68 17.70 -5.10
N ARG A 77 5.50 18.46 -4.02
CA ARG A 77 5.64 19.92 -4.04
C ARG A 77 7.04 20.34 -4.49
N ALA A 78 8.07 19.72 -3.94
CA ALA A 78 9.46 19.99 -4.35
C ALA A 78 9.69 19.72 -5.84
N LEU A 79 9.11 18.64 -6.38
CA LEU A 79 9.18 18.32 -7.81
C LEU A 79 8.45 19.34 -8.70
N ASP A 80 7.36 19.91 -8.21
CA ASP A 80 6.57 20.91 -8.94
C ASP A 80 7.22 22.30 -8.89
N ASP A 81 7.90 22.62 -7.78
CA ASP A 81 8.69 23.85 -7.60
C ASP A 81 10.02 23.83 -8.39
N GLY A 82 10.26 22.78 -9.19
CA GLY A 82 11.45 22.66 -10.02
C GLY A 82 12.71 22.30 -9.25
N ALA A 83 12.59 21.81 -8.00
CA ALA A 83 13.75 21.29 -7.28
C ALA A 83 14.35 20.12 -8.09
N THR A 84 15.64 20.23 -8.42
CA THR A 84 16.40 19.18 -9.09
C THR A 84 16.64 18.03 -8.13
N ILE A 85 15.64 17.15 -8.02
CA ILE A 85 15.84 15.86 -7.38
C ILE A 85 16.48 14.96 -8.42
N GLY A 86 17.72 14.53 -8.17
CA GLY A 86 18.46 13.64 -9.07
C GLY A 86 17.59 12.45 -9.44
N ARG A 87 17.25 12.33 -10.73
CA ARG A 87 16.44 11.22 -11.26
C ARG A 87 17.22 9.93 -11.07
N ALA A 88 16.79 9.09 -10.13
CA ALA A 88 17.13 7.68 -10.15
C ALA A 88 16.56 7.11 -11.45
N ALA A 89 17.41 6.49 -12.26
CA ALA A 89 17.01 5.80 -13.48
C ALA A 89 15.83 4.86 -13.17
N PRO A 90 14.83 4.73 -14.07
CA PRO A 90 13.73 3.81 -13.84
C PRO A 90 14.32 2.42 -13.61
N ALA A 91 13.98 1.82 -12.46
CA ALA A 91 14.28 0.42 -12.24
C ALA A 91 13.67 -0.38 -13.41
N PRO A 92 14.42 -1.29 -14.04
CA PRO A 92 13.89 -2.08 -15.14
C PRO A 92 12.64 -2.80 -14.65
N ALA A 93 11.59 -2.77 -15.48
CA ALA A 93 10.35 -3.49 -15.22
C ALA A 93 10.67 -4.93 -14.77
N PRO A 94 9.98 -5.48 -13.75
CA PRO A 94 10.22 -6.86 -13.36
C PRO A 94 10.02 -7.73 -14.60
N ALA A 95 11.10 -8.38 -15.03
CA ALA A 95 11.08 -9.27 -16.17
C ALA A 95 9.91 -10.22 -15.97
N ALA A 96 9.00 -10.24 -16.96
CA ALA A 96 7.92 -11.20 -17.02
C ALA A 96 8.49 -12.60 -16.71
N PRO A 97 7.85 -13.41 -15.85
CA PRO A 97 8.36 -14.73 -15.55
C PRO A 97 8.49 -15.50 -16.86
N ALA A 98 9.72 -15.89 -17.17
CA ALA A 98 10.05 -16.76 -18.27
C ALA A 98 9.12 -17.98 -18.21
N ALA A 99 8.51 -18.28 -19.36
CA ALA A 99 7.57 -19.36 -19.56
C ALA A 99 8.00 -20.63 -18.82
N ALA A 100 7.11 -21.14 -17.98
CA ALA A 100 7.25 -22.45 -17.37
C ALA A 100 7.32 -23.51 -18.48
N GLU A 101 8.47 -24.18 -18.61
CA GLU A 101 8.57 -25.43 -19.36
C GLU A 101 7.71 -26.51 -18.67
N PRO A 102 6.86 -27.26 -19.38
CA PRO A 102 6.02 -28.28 -18.77
C PRO A 102 6.85 -29.48 -18.28
N ALA A 103 6.67 -29.80 -17.00
CA ALA A 103 7.34 -30.87 -16.25
C ALA A 103 6.88 -32.30 -16.63
N ALA A 104 6.77 -32.64 -17.92
CA ALA A 104 6.26 -33.94 -18.35
C ALA A 104 7.34 -34.96 -18.79
N GLU A 105 8.58 -34.54 -19.07
CA GLU A 105 9.51 -35.38 -19.87
C GLU A 105 10.69 -36.00 -19.11
N ARG A 106 10.81 -35.77 -17.79
CA ARG A 106 11.99 -36.19 -16.99
C ARG A 106 11.77 -37.40 -16.07
N ARG A 107 10.70 -38.20 -16.24
CA ARG A 107 10.40 -39.34 -15.33
C ARG A 107 10.63 -40.74 -15.92
N TRP A 108 11.03 -40.88 -17.18
CA TRP A 108 11.18 -42.19 -17.85
C TRP A 108 12.62 -42.60 -18.18
N ARG A 109 13.62 -41.92 -17.63
CA ARG A 109 15.03 -42.34 -17.74
C ARG A 109 15.71 -42.25 -16.38
N GLN A 110 15.55 -43.30 -15.60
CA GLN A 110 16.54 -43.86 -14.66
C GLN A 110 15.81 -44.87 -13.75
N TRP A 111 15.98 -46.15 -14.09
CA TRP A 111 16.00 -47.34 -13.23
C TRP A 111 15.18 -47.33 -11.93
#